data_AF-A0A6N9V447-F1
#
_entry.id   AF-A0A6N9V447-F1
#
_cell.length_a   1.000
_cell.length_b   1.000
_cell.length_c   1.000
_cell.angle_alpha   90.00
_cell.angle_beta   90.00
_cell.angle_gamma   90.00
#
_symmetry.space_group_name_H-M   'P 1'
#
loop_
_entity.id
_entity.type
_entity.pdbx_description
1 polymer ?
#
loop_
_entity_poly.entity_id
_entity_poly.type
_entity_poly.pdbx_seq_one_letter_code
_entity_poly.pdbx_strand_id
1 'polypeptide(L)'
;MSAPQRAPTDKRWCEKVTVEFRNTGGTPARSGTITFATHIIGALGVDWATIRSSQPLPAPIAAGATRSQTYTVCLESWRVPLGMRVETQDVSAVWE
;
A
#
# COMPACT_ATOMS: atom_id res chain seq x y z
N MET A 1 -6.14 11.20 -1.11
CA MET A 1 -6.27 9.85 -0.52
C MET A 1 -6.06 9.99 0.97
N SER A 2 -6.78 9.22 1.79
CA SER A 2 -6.55 9.16 3.23
C SER A 2 -5.27 8.36 3.53
N ALA A 3 -4.68 8.56 4.71
CA ALA A 3 -3.55 7.73 5.15
C ALA A 3 -3.95 6.23 5.15
N PRO A 4 -3.07 5.32 4.70
CA PRO A 4 -3.39 3.90 4.67
C PRO A 4 -3.56 3.35 6.09
N GLN A 5 -4.55 2.47 6.27
CA GLN A 5 -4.65 1.67 7.48
C GLN A 5 -3.78 0.43 7.34
N ARG A 6 -2.96 0.16 8.35
CA ARG A 6 -1.99 -0.93 8.33
C ARG A 6 -2.33 -1.97 9.37
N ALA A 7 -2.18 -3.24 9.02
CA ALA A 7 -2.27 -4.35 9.95
C ALA A 7 -1.16 -5.38 9.67
N PRO A 8 -0.55 -5.95 10.70
CA PRO A 8 0.46 -6.99 10.52
C PRO A 8 -0.16 -8.25 9.90
N THR A 9 0.68 -9.04 9.23
CA THR A 9 0.37 -10.42 8.85
C THR A 9 1.14 -11.39 9.76
N ASP A 10 1.00 -12.69 9.49
CA ASP A 10 1.84 -13.75 10.08
C ASP A 10 3.32 -13.65 9.64
N LYS A 11 3.61 -12.92 8.56
CA LYS A 11 4.96 -12.74 8.01
C LYS A 11 5.47 -11.33 8.31
N ARG A 12 6.62 -11.20 8.97
CA ARG A 12 7.26 -9.91 9.31
C ARG A 12 7.57 -9.01 8.09
N TRP A 13 7.67 -9.61 6.90
CA TRP A 13 7.97 -8.94 5.64
C TRP A 13 6.71 -8.66 4.80
N CYS A 14 5.52 -8.90 5.35
CA CYS A 14 4.24 -8.63 4.71
C CYS A 14 3.33 -7.81 5.63
N GLU A 15 2.56 -6.91 5.02
CA GLU A 15 1.61 -6.05 5.70
C GLU A 15 0.28 -6.03 4.94
N LYS A 16 -0.83 -5.95 5.68
CA LYS A 16 -2.14 -5.61 5.10
C LYS A 16 -2.28 -4.10 5.09
N VAL A 17 -2.52 -3.54 3.92
CA VAL A 17 -2.65 -2.11 3.70
C VAL A 17 -4.03 -1.85 3.12
N THR A 18 -4.92 -1.25 3.92
CA THR A 18 -6.26 -0.86 3.49
C THR A 18 -6.23 0.59 3.04
N VAL A 19 -6.67 0.81 1.80
CA VAL A 19 -6.69 2.13 1.16
C VAL A 19 -8.11 2.42 0.71
N GLU A 20 -8.57 3.63 1.01
CA GLU A 20 -9.83 4.17 0.49
C GLU A 20 -9.55 5.01 -0.76
N PHE A 21 -10.21 4.64 -1.85
CA PHE A 21 -10.18 5.33 -3.14
C PHE A 21 -11.47 6.11 -3.30
N ARG A 22 -11.35 7.41 -3.60
CA ARG A 22 -12.49 8.28 -3.86
C ARG A 22 -12.36 8.88 -5.24
N ASN A 23 -13.20 8.45 -6.17
CA ASN A 23 -13.25 9.01 -7.52
C ASN A 23 -14.14 10.25 -7.50
N THR A 24 -13.53 11.44 -7.47
CA THR A 24 -14.26 12.72 -7.51
C THR A 24 -14.50 13.22 -8.93
N GLY A 25 -14.09 12.48 -9.96
CA GLY A 25 -14.30 12.81 -11.37
C GLY A 25 -15.72 12.49 -11.85
N GLY A 26 -16.05 12.99 -13.05
CA GLY A 26 -17.35 12.77 -13.70
C GLY A 26 -17.47 11.46 -14.47
N THR A 27 -16.38 10.70 -14.62
CA THR A 27 -16.33 9.41 -15.32
C THR A 27 -15.83 8.29 -14.42
N PRO A 28 -16.21 7.03 -14.68
CA PRO A 28 -15.62 5.90 -13.97
C PRO A 28 -14.12 5.80 -14.23
N ALA A 29 -13.31 5.62 -13.19
CA ALA A 29 -11.92 5.19 -13.33
C ALA A 29 -11.94 3.70 -13.68
N ARG A 30 -11.44 3.36 -14.87
CA ARG A 30 -11.55 2.02 -15.46
C ARG A 30 -10.31 1.18 -15.21
N SER A 31 -9.17 1.83 -14.98
CA SER A 31 -7.92 1.16 -14.68
C SER A 31 -7.01 2.05 -13.84
N GLY A 32 -5.89 1.48 -13.41
CA GLY A 32 -4.83 2.24 -12.78
C GLY A 32 -3.99 1.37 -11.86
N THR A 33 -2.98 2.01 -11.31
CA THR A 33 -1.95 1.38 -10.49
C THR A 33 -1.80 2.14 -9.18
N ILE A 34 -1.85 1.40 -8.08
CA ILE A 34 -1.43 1.87 -6.76
C ILE A 34 0.04 1.49 -6.55
N THR A 35 0.82 2.41 -5.98
CA THR A 35 2.21 2.19 -5.59
C THR A 35 2.34 2.40 -4.08
N PHE A 36 2.96 1.42 -3.43
CA PHE A 36 3.23 1.39 -1.99
C PHE A 36 4.71 1.65 -1.77
N ALA A 37 5.05 2.57 -0.86
CA ALA A 37 6.40 2.72 -0.34
C ALA A 37 6.50 2.02 1.02
N THR A 38 7.21 0.89 1.05
CA THR A 38 7.36 0.04 2.22
C THR A 38 8.74 0.26 2.83
N HIS A 39 8.76 0.78 4.05
CA HIS A 39 9.96 1.06 4.82
C HIS A 39 10.37 -0.16 5.63
N ILE A 40 11.67 -0.44 5.69
CA ILE A 40 12.25 -1.50 6.50
C ILE A 40 12.81 -0.86 7.75
N ILE A 41 12.10 -1.04 8.86
CA ILE A 41 12.39 -0.39 10.12
C ILE A 41 13.17 -1.34 11.03
N GLY A 42 14.36 -0.91 11.41
CA GLY A 42 15.25 -1.60 12.33
C GLY A 42 15.04 -1.20 13.79
N ALA A 43 16.00 -1.60 14.63
CA ALA A 43 16.01 -1.24 16.04
C ALA A 43 15.94 0.29 16.22
N LEU A 44 15.27 0.73 17.30
CA LEU A 44 15.09 2.15 17.65
C LEU A 44 14.33 2.99 16.59
N GLY A 45 13.64 2.34 15.65
CA GLY A 45 12.85 3.05 14.64
C GLY A 45 13.66 3.57 13.45
N VAL A 46 14.92 3.16 13.30
CA VAL A 46 15.77 3.57 12.17
C VAL A 46 15.21 2.99 10.86
N ASP A 47 15.02 3.84 9.86
CA ASP A 47 14.69 3.41 8.50
C ASP A 47 15.95 3.01 7.75
N TRP A 48 16.02 1.75 7.35
CA TRP A 48 17.16 1.18 6.63
C TRP A 48 16.99 1.25 5.12
N ALA A 49 15.75 1.17 4.63
CA ALA A 49 15.45 1.12 3.21
C ALA A 49 13.96 1.32 2.94
N THR A 50 13.66 1.98 1.82
CA THR A 50 12.30 2.07 1.27
C THR A 50 12.24 1.29 -0.04
N ILE A 51 11.33 0.32 -0.12
CA ILE A 51 11.08 -0.46 -1.34
C ILE A 51 9.70 -0.09 -1.89
N ARG A 52 9.63 0.19 -3.18
CA ARG A 52 8.37 0.47 -3.86
C ARG A 52 7.83 -0.79 -4.52
N SER A 53 6.53 -1.04 -4.36
CA SER A 53 5.81 -2.09 -5.05
C SER A 53 4.51 -1.55 -5.63
N SER A 54 4.02 -2.14 -6.71
CA SER A 54 2.82 -1.67 -7.40
C SER A 54 1.82 -2.79 -7.58
N GLN A 55 0.53 -2.47 -7.44
CA GLN A 55 -0.59 -3.39 -7.61
C GLN A 55 -1.72 -2.67 -8.38
N PRO A 56 -2.62 -3.41 -9.05
CA PRO A 56 -3.73 -2.79 -9.75
C PRO A 56 -4.72 -2.14 -8.78
N LEU A 57 -5.36 -1.07 -9.24
CA LEU A 57 -6.51 -0.49 -8.54
C LEU A 57 -7.70 -1.44 -8.52
N PRO A 58 -8.64 -1.28 -7.57
CA PRO A 58 -9.85 -2.07 -7.52
C PRO A 58 -10.86 -1.49 -8.52
N ALA A 59 -10.50 -1.50 -9.80
CA ALA A 59 -11.27 -0.92 -10.88
C ALA A 59 -12.40 -1.87 -11.35
N PRO A 60 -13.48 -1.33 -11.94
CA PRO A 60 -13.76 0.10 -12.08
C PRO A 60 -14.21 0.75 -10.76
N ILE A 61 -14.01 2.06 -10.64
CA ILE A 61 -14.54 2.90 -9.57
C ILE A 61 -15.43 3.95 -10.21
N ALA A 62 -16.74 3.86 -9.99
CA ALA A 62 -17.72 4.76 -10.59
C ALA A 62 -17.46 6.24 -10.23
N ALA A 63 -17.94 7.15 -11.08
CA ALA A 63 -17.89 8.59 -10.82
C ALA A 63 -18.58 8.91 -9.48
N GLY A 64 -17.94 9.72 -8.65
CA GLY A 64 -18.43 10.09 -7.31
C GLY A 64 -18.37 8.98 -6.25
N ALA A 65 -17.96 7.76 -6.60
CA ALA A 65 -17.96 6.64 -5.68
C ALA A 65 -16.69 6.58 -4.82
N THR A 66 -16.87 6.00 -3.63
CA THR A 66 -15.79 5.60 -2.74
C THR A 66 -15.69 4.08 -2.71
N ARG A 67 -14.46 3.55 -2.74
CA ARG A 67 -14.18 2.12 -2.65
C ARG A 67 -12.98 1.87 -1.76
N SER A 68 -13.11 0.97 -0.80
CA SER A 68 -11.99 0.53 0.05
C SER A 68 -11.46 -0.82 -0.43
N GLN A 69 -10.14 -0.98 -0.43
CA GLN A 69 -9.48 -2.24 -0.79
C GLN A 69 -8.34 -2.49 0.16
N THR A 70 -8.25 -3.74 0.66
CA THR A 70 -7.09 -4.22 1.40
C THR A 70 -6.15 -4.94 0.44
N TYR A 71 -4.89 -4.55 0.48
CA TYR A 71 -3.80 -5.14 -0.27
C TYR A 71 -2.87 -5.88 0.68
N THR A 72 -2.33 -7.01 0.23
CA THR A 72 -1.22 -7.65 0.91
C THR A 72 0.05 -7.20 0.21
N VAL A 73 0.86 -6.41 0.92
CA VAL A 73 2.12 -5.87 0.43
C VAL A 73 3.23 -6.67 1.07
N CYS A 74 3.99 -7.41 0.25
CA CYS A 74 5.08 -8.25 0.71
C CYS A 74 6.39 -7.83 0.05
N LEU A 75 7.45 -7.80 0.84
CA LEU A 75 8.83 -7.73 0.35
C LEU A 75 9.45 -9.13 0.31
N GLU A 76 10.63 -9.25 -0.28
CA GLU A 76 11.39 -10.50 -0.16
C GLU A 76 11.85 -10.70 1.30
N SER A 77 11.66 -11.91 1.84
CA SER A 77 11.89 -12.22 3.25
C SER A 77 13.30 -11.90 3.74
N TRP A 78 14.31 -12.04 2.86
CA TRP A 78 15.72 -11.78 3.16
C TRP A 78 16.03 -10.28 3.32
N ARG A 79 15.20 -9.38 2.77
CA ARG A 79 15.36 -7.93 2.93
C ARG A 79 14.96 -7.43 4.31
N VAL A 80 14.19 -8.23 5.05
CA VAL A 80 13.73 -7.90 6.39
C VAL A 80 14.40 -8.86 7.37
N PRO A 81 15.58 -8.54 7.91
CA PRO A 81 16.23 -9.34 8.95
C PRO A 81 15.35 -9.59 10.17
N LEU A 82 15.71 -10.58 10.99
CA LEU A 82 15.08 -10.80 12.29
C LEU A 82 15.26 -9.57 13.19
N GLY A 83 14.22 -9.21 13.92
CA GLY A 83 14.18 -7.98 14.73
C GLY A 83 13.80 -6.71 13.95
N MET A 84 13.72 -6.79 12.61
CA MET A 84 13.19 -5.72 11.76
C MET A 84 11.75 -6.01 11.34
N ARG A 85 11.06 -4.98 10.87
CA ARG A 85 9.67 -5.05 10.38
C ARG A 85 9.45 -4.12 9.21
N VAL A 86 8.37 -4.35 8.48
CA VAL A 86 7.92 -3.46 7.40
C VAL A 86 6.92 -2.44 7.90
N GLU A 87 6.89 -1.29 7.23
CA GLU A 87 5.95 -0.21 7.44
C GLU A 87 5.59 0.47 6.12
N THR A 88 4.36 0.33 5.63
CA THR A 88 3.94 0.98 4.38
C THR A 88 3.39 2.38 4.66
N GLN A 89 4.25 3.39 4.65
CA GLN A 89 3.88 4.74 5.09
C GLN A 89 3.25 5.55 3.97
N ASP A 90 3.80 5.47 2.75
CA ASP A 90 3.30 6.25 1.61
C ASP A 90 2.56 5.37 0.59
N VAL A 91 1.47 5.93 0.08
CA VAL A 91 0.66 5.33 -0.98
C VAL A 91 0.34 6.38 -2.02
N SER A 92 0.62 6.08 -3.28
CA SER A 92 0.20 6.89 -4.43
C SER A 92 -0.59 6.04 -5.40
N ALA A 93 -1.47 6.67 -6.18
CA ALA A 93 -2.23 6.00 -7.21
C ALA A 93 -2.29 6.87 -8.47
N VAL A 94 -2.24 6.19 -9.62
CA VAL A 94 -2.49 6.79 -10.94
C VAL A 94 -3.61 5.99 -11.58
N TRP A 95 -4.62 6.68 -12.11
CA TRP A 95 -5.80 6.06 -12.71
C TRP A 95 -6.23 6.76 -13.99
N GLU A 96 -6.93 6.00 -14.83
CA GLU A 96 -7.53 6.41 -16.11
C GLU A 96 -9.00 5.99 -16.17
#